data_AF-A0A0K0GA58-F1
#
_entry.id   AF-A0A0K0GA58-F1
#
_cell.length_a   1.000
_cell.length_b   1.000
_cell.length_c   1.000
_cell.angle_alpha   90.00
_cell.angle_beta   90.00
_cell.angle_gamma   90.00
#
_symmetry.space_group_name_H-M   'P 1'
#
loop_
_entity.id
_entity.type
_entity.pdbx_description
1 polymer ?
#
loop_
_entity_poly.entity_id
_entity_poly.type
_entity_poly.pdbx_seq_one_letter_code
_entity_poly.pdbx_strand_id
1 'polypeptide(L)'
;MKAELLYEGKEKKVYQVSEQPGKLIFSYKSERTAFTEEGKESFVEKARLNNDISSRIFEYLRDRGMDTHYIKKLSDTEQLVNKTEMIPLKVVICNSVTPAMSKRLGIEENTILYPPIIELYYKNELLKNPLINDEHALFLTNITPIELQEVKEKALRVNKHLNQLFSSLTISLAVLKLEFGRMNGHIILSDEISPDTWKLLDKSTGEILQKANEKVYSGNQLEFYEKLVNRLEELK
;
A
#
# COMPACT_ATOMS: atom_id res chain seq x y z
N MET A 1 10.85 16.75 -16.76
CA MET A 1 11.66 16.89 -15.53
C MET A 1 10.73 17.16 -14.35
N LYS A 2 11.19 17.00 -13.10
CA LYS A 2 10.43 17.45 -11.91
C LYS A 2 10.29 18.97 -11.95
N ALA A 3 9.08 19.47 -11.70
CA ALA A 3 8.79 20.87 -11.52
C ALA A 3 8.58 21.17 -10.02
N GLU A 4 7.41 21.68 -9.64
CA GLU A 4 7.06 22.05 -8.28
C GLU A 4 6.81 20.84 -7.36
N LEU A 5 7.20 20.96 -6.08
CA LEU A 5 6.81 20.03 -5.01
C LEU A 5 5.38 20.36 -4.56
N LEU A 6 4.43 19.46 -4.81
CA LEU A 6 3.02 19.66 -4.45
C LEU A 6 2.71 19.21 -3.03
N TYR A 7 3.35 18.12 -2.59
CA TYR A 7 3.09 17.51 -1.30
C TYR A 7 4.30 16.72 -0.81
N GLU A 8 4.57 16.83 0.48
CA GLU A 8 5.52 15.99 1.18
C GLU A 8 4.82 15.24 2.30
N GLY A 9 4.64 13.93 2.11
CA GLY A 9 4.09 13.02 3.12
C GLY A 9 5.20 12.40 3.97
N LYS A 10 4.88 11.42 4.80
CA LYS A 10 5.89 10.72 5.63
C LYS A 10 6.88 9.93 4.76
N GLU A 11 6.38 9.11 3.84
CA GLU A 11 7.19 8.16 3.08
C GLU A 11 7.58 8.65 1.67
N LYS A 12 6.95 9.72 1.16
CA LYS A 12 7.16 10.19 -0.23
C LYS A 12 6.95 11.69 -0.43
N LYS A 13 7.64 12.21 -1.44
CA LYS A 13 7.43 13.55 -2.02
C LYS A 13 6.70 13.42 -3.36
N VAL A 14 5.78 14.31 -3.64
CA VAL A 14 4.98 14.32 -4.88
C VAL A 14 5.29 15.59 -5.65
N TYR A 15 5.83 15.44 -6.84
CA TYR A 15 6.20 16.54 -7.72
C TYR A 15 5.28 16.62 -8.93
N GLN A 16 5.04 17.82 -9.42
CA GLN A 16 4.47 18.04 -10.74
C GLN A 16 5.49 17.68 -11.82
N VAL A 17 5.02 17.19 -12.96
CA VAL A 17 5.84 17.01 -14.17
C VAL A 17 5.79 18.28 -15.01
N SER A 18 6.95 18.84 -15.36
CA SER A 18 7.03 19.98 -16.28
C SER A 18 6.30 19.69 -17.59
N GLU A 19 5.45 20.62 -18.03
CA GLU A 19 4.76 20.59 -19.34
C GLU A 19 3.84 19.36 -19.57
N GLN A 20 3.54 18.57 -18.54
CA GLN A 20 2.63 17.42 -18.64
C GLN A 20 1.56 17.50 -17.55
N PRO A 21 0.49 18.30 -17.77
CA PRO A 21 -0.62 18.38 -16.82
C PRO A 21 -1.26 16.99 -16.64
N GLY A 22 -1.69 16.69 -15.42
CA GLY A 22 -2.29 15.39 -15.10
C GLY A 22 -1.29 14.26 -14.82
N LYS A 23 0.03 14.52 -14.82
CA LYS A 23 1.05 13.56 -14.37
C LYS A 23 1.83 14.07 -13.17
N LEU A 24 2.24 13.14 -12.31
CA LEU A 24 3.01 13.39 -11.10
C LEU A 24 4.22 12.46 -11.03
N ILE A 25 5.26 12.91 -10.34
CA ILE A 25 6.39 12.07 -9.95
C ILE A 25 6.29 11.79 -8.46
N PHE A 26 6.18 10.51 -8.12
CA PHE A 26 6.31 10.04 -6.75
C PHE A 26 7.78 9.75 -6.51
N SER A 27 8.34 10.37 -5.46
CA SER A 27 9.73 10.22 -5.03
C SER A 27 9.74 9.64 -3.63
N TYR A 28 10.14 8.39 -3.51
CA TYR A 28 10.17 7.67 -2.23
C TYR A 28 11.31 8.19 -1.35
N LYS A 29 11.04 8.35 -0.06
CA LYS A 29 11.98 8.87 0.93
C LYS A 29 12.63 7.74 1.72
N SER A 30 13.85 8.00 2.16
CA SER A 30 14.63 7.10 3.01
C SER A 30 14.50 7.42 4.51
N GLU A 31 13.80 8.49 4.90
CA GLU A 31 13.90 9.05 6.25
C GLU A 31 12.81 8.56 7.24
N ARG A 32 13.24 7.85 8.27
CA ARG A 32 12.84 8.12 9.66
C ARG A 32 14.09 8.22 10.52
N THR A 33 14.21 9.31 11.27
CA THR A 33 15.25 9.60 12.25
C THR A 33 15.24 8.57 13.39
N ALA A 34 16.07 7.54 13.28
CA ALA A 34 16.63 6.81 14.40
C ALA A 34 18.13 6.65 14.10
N PHE A 35 18.95 7.44 14.78
CA PHE A 35 20.41 7.39 14.67
C PHE A 35 20.91 6.02 15.12
N THR A 36 21.57 5.29 14.22
CA THR A 36 22.52 4.22 14.57
C THR A 36 23.80 4.47 13.76
N GLU A 37 24.95 4.45 14.43
CA GLU A 37 26.26 4.87 13.92
C GLU A 37 26.76 4.03 12.72
N GLU A 38 26.12 2.89 12.42
CA GLU A 38 26.45 1.98 11.32
C GLU A 38 25.49 2.09 10.11
N GLY A 39 24.54 3.04 10.11
CA GLY A 39 23.26 2.89 9.38
C GLY A 39 23.12 3.42 7.94
N LYS A 40 24.06 4.17 7.33
CA LYS A 40 23.78 4.94 6.09
C LYS A 40 23.43 4.09 4.84
N GLU A 41 24.01 2.91 4.66
CA GLU A 41 23.74 2.06 3.48
C GLU A 41 22.33 1.44 3.50
N SER A 42 21.80 1.09 4.69
CA SER A 42 20.51 0.40 4.83
C SER A 42 19.27 1.25 4.47
N PHE A 43 19.39 2.57 4.43
CA PHE A 43 18.25 3.49 4.28
C PHE A 43 17.98 3.90 2.84
N VAL A 44 19.02 3.99 2.00
CA VAL A 44 18.88 4.18 0.54
C VAL A 44 18.13 2.99 -0.06
N GLU A 45 18.38 1.80 0.47
CA GLU A 45 17.70 0.59 0.03
C GLU A 45 16.20 0.61 0.26
N LYS A 46 15.69 1.19 1.37
CA LYS A 46 14.23 1.24 1.64
C LYS A 46 13.47 2.00 0.56
N ALA A 47 13.92 3.20 0.20
CA ALA A 47 13.26 4.02 -0.81
C ALA A 47 13.28 3.33 -2.18
N ARG A 48 14.45 2.75 -2.53
CA ARG A 48 14.61 1.97 -3.76
C ARG A 48 13.66 0.79 -3.80
N LEU A 49 13.62 0.03 -2.72
CA LEU A 49 12.82 -1.17 -2.57
C LEU A 49 11.32 -0.87 -2.64
N ASN A 50 10.84 0.13 -1.89
CA ASN A 50 9.43 0.50 -1.91
C ASN A 50 8.99 0.92 -3.32
N ASN A 51 9.82 1.70 -4.02
CA ASN A 51 9.54 2.11 -5.40
C ASN A 51 9.54 0.92 -6.36
N ASP A 52 10.53 0.02 -6.25
CA ASP A 52 10.64 -1.15 -7.12
C ASP A 52 9.47 -2.13 -6.93
N ILE A 53 9.17 -2.47 -5.67
CA ILE A 53 8.05 -3.36 -5.34
C ILE A 53 6.74 -2.72 -5.76
N SER A 54 6.49 -1.46 -5.42
CA SER A 54 5.27 -0.74 -5.80
C SER A 54 5.08 -0.73 -7.31
N SER A 55 6.15 -0.40 -8.05
CA SER A 55 6.16 -0.46 -9.52
C SER A 55 5.74 -1.84 -10.04
N ARG A 56 6.41 -2.90 -9.60
CA ARG A 56 6.16 -4.28 -10.08
C ARG A 56 4.77 -4.79 -9.69
N ILE A 57 4.29 -4.44 -8.50
CA ILE A 57 2.94 -4.79 -8.05
C ILE A 57 1.89 -4.08 -8.91
N PHE A 58 2.07 -2.80 -9.23
CA PHE A 58 1.16 -2.11 -10.12
C PHE A 58 1.18 -2.67 -11.55
N GLU A 59 2.35 -3.06 -12.08
CA GLU A 59 2.44 -3.80 -13.34
C GLU A 59 1.65 -5.11 -13.28
N TYR A 60 1.91 -5.93 -12.26
CA TYR A 60 1.24 -7.20 -12.02
C TYR A 60 -0.29 -7.08 -11.93
N LEU A 61 -0.79 -6.04 -11.26
CA LEU A 61 -2.22 -5.76 -11.13
C LEU A 61 -2.83 -5.25 -12.44
N ARG A 62 -2.11 -4.39 -13.18
CA ARG A 62 -2.55 -3.88 -14.49
C ARG A 62 -2.72 -5.01 -15.49
N ASP A 63 -1.80 -5.97 -15.53
CA ASP A 63 -1.88 -7.15 -16.40
C ASP A 63 -3.07 -8.07 -16.06
N ARG A 64 -3.67 -7.87 -14.87
CA ARG A 64 -4.89 -8.56 -14.40
C ARG A 64 -6.14 -7.68 -14.48
N GLY A 65 -6.08 -6.60 -15.26
CA GLY A 65 -7.20 -5.72 -15.54
C GLY A 65 -7.62 -4.85 -14.36
N MET A 66 -6.67 -4.44 -13.52
CA MET A 66 -6.89 -3.41 -12.51
C MET A 66 -6.47 -2.04 -13.04
N ASP A 67 -7.35 -1.05 -12.94
CA ASP A 67 -7.01 0.33 -13.24
C ASP A 67 -6.21 0.95 -12.10
N THR A 68 -5.02 1.44 -12.43
CA THR A 68 -4.10 2.03 -11.46
C THR A 68 -3.58 3.36 -11.98
N HIS A 69 -3.17 4.24 -11.08
CA HIS A 69 -2.56 5.51 -11.47
C HIS A 69 -1.13 5.34 -12.02
N TYR A 70 -0.54 4.14 -11.91
CA TYR A 70 0.86 3.91 -12.23
C TYR A 70 1.09 3.90 -13.74
N ILE A 71 2.10 4.65 -14.18
CA ILE A 71 2.50 4.67 -15.59
C ILE A 71 3.76 3.82 -15.78
N LYS A 72 4.87 4.24 -15.15
CA LYS A 72 6.17 3.57 -15.25
C LYS A 72 7.14 4.02 -14.16
N LYS A 73 8.15 3.19 -13.88
CA LYS A 73 9.32 3.55 -13.09
C LYS A 73 10.19 4.56 -13.84
N LEU A 74 10.76 5.53 -13.14
CA LEU A 74 11.67 6.55 -13.70
C LEU A 74 13.12 6.37 -13.26
N SER A 75 13.31 5.96 -12.01
CA SER A 75 14.62 5.69 -11.42
C SER A 75 14.46 4.69 -10.28
N ASP A 76 15.53 4.42 -9.54
CA ASP A 76 15.49 3.57 -8.36
C ASP A 76 14.49 4.05 -7.31
N THR A 77 14.31 5.35 -7.12
CA THR A 77 13.47 5.93 -6.06
C THR A 77 12.27 6.71 -6.58
N GLU A 78 12.07 6.76 -7.90
CA GLU A 78 11.02 7.56 -8.53
C GLU A 78 10.18 6.76 -9.52
N GLN A 79 8.89 7.07 -9.53
CA GLN A 79 7.93 6.57 -10.51
C GLN A 79 7.03 7.69 -11.03
N LEU A 80 6.57 7.52 -12.27
CA LEU A 80 5.62 8.39 -12.94
C LEU A 80 4.21 7.82 -12.76
N VAL A 81 3.29 8.68 -12.33
CA VAL A 81 1.88 8.32 -12.10
C VAL A 81 0.94 9.36 -12.72
N ASN A 82 -0.28 8.96 -13.03
CA ASN A 82 -1.38 9.87 -13.33
C ASN A 82 -1.83 10.56 -12.03
N LYS A 83 -2.14 11.85 -12.14
CA LYS A 83 -2.78 12.61 -11.06
C LYS A 83 -4.21 12.11 -10.89
N THR A 84 -4.57 11.76 -9.66
CA THR A 84 -5.95 11.42 -9.28
C THR A 84 -6.45 12.41 -8.23
N GLU A 85 -7.76 12.61 -8.18
CA GLU A 85 -8.41 13.30 -7.07
C GLU A 85 -8.55 12.30 -5.92
N MET A 86 -7.63 12.35 -4.96
CA MET A 86 -7.57 11.39 -3.87
C MET A 86 -8.82 11.44 -2.99
N ILE A 87 -9.41 10.28 -2.72
CA ILE A 87 -10.48 10.13 -1.73
C ILE A 87 -9.80 10.04 -0.35
N PRO A 88 -10.21 10.84 0.66
CA PRO A 88 -9.54 10.88 1.96
C PRO A 88 -9.90 9.66 2.84
N LEU A 89 -9.69 8.46 2.31
CA LEU A 89 -9.94 7.17 2.97
C LEU A 89 -8.72 6.27 2.80
N LYS A 90 -8.29 5.65 3.91
CA LYS A 90 -7.43 4.47 3.88
C LYS A 90 -8.33 3.25 3.99
N VAL A 91 -8.30 2.40 2.98
CA VAL A 91 -9.09 1.17 2.91
C VAL A 91 -8.22 0.02 3.38
N VAL A 92 -8.55 -0.56 4.52
CA VAL A 92 -7.74 -1.60 5.16
C VAL A 92 -8.47 -2.93 5.05
N ILE A 93 -7.88 -3.89 4.35
CA ILE A 93 -8.38 -5.25 4.21
C ILE A 93 -7.65 -6.12 5.22
N CYS A 94 -8.41 -6.77 6.10
CA CYS A 94 -7.92 -7.66 7.13
C CYS A 94 -8.29 -9.11 6.76
N ASN A 95 -7.28 -9.91 6.39
CA ASN A 95 -7.41 -11.37 6.24
C ASN A 95 -7.17 -12.10 7.57
N SER A 96 -6.64 -11.40 8.57
CA SER A 96 -6.49 -11.87 9.95
C SER A 96 -6.80 -10.75 10.95
N VAL A 97 -7.20 -11.11 12.17
CA VAL A 97 -7.48 -10.16 13.24
C VAL A 97 -6.23 -9.34 13.58
N THR A 98 -6.35 -8.01 13.50
CA THR A 98 -5.27 -7.07 13.83
C THR A 98 -5.19 -6.82 15.34
N PRO A 99 -4.07 -6.29 15.88
CA PRO A 99 -3.99 -5.92 17.30
C PRO A 99 -5.09 -4.93 17.71
N ALA A 100 -5.41 -3.97 16.85
CA ALA A 100 -6.46 -2.99 17.10
C ALA A 100 -7.86 -3.63 17.14
N MET A 101 -8.11 -4.58 16.23
CA MET A 101 -9.36 -5.34 16.19
C MET A 101 -9.47 -6.29 17.39
N SER A 102 -8.40 -6.98 17.75
CA SER A 102 -8.33 -7.85 18.94
C SER A 102 -8.70 -7.08 20.20
N LYS A 103 -8.03 -5.94 20.43
CA LYS A 103 -8.34 -5.05 21.56
C LYS A 103 -9.79 -4.57 21.58
N ARG A 104 -10.36 -4.29 20.41
CA ARG A 104 -11.72 -3.75 20.27
C ARG A 104 -12.80 -4.82 20.42
N LEU A 105 -12.54 -6.05 19.99
CA LEU A 105 -13.56 -7.11 19.86
C LEU A 105 -13.33 -8.32 20.76
N GLY A 106 -12.19 -8.41 21.46
CA GLY A 106 -11.85 -9.55 22.31
C GLY A 106 -11.53 -10.84 21.56
N ILE A 107 -11.22 -10.75 20.27
CA ILE A 107 -10.84 -11.89 19.41
C ILE A 107 -9.32 -12.02 19.41
N GLU A 108 -8.79 -13.24 19.45
CA GLU A 108 -7.34 -13.49 19.43
C GLU A 108 -6.65 -12.90 18.18
N GLU A 109 -5.50 -12.25 18.35
CA GLU A 109 -4.72 -11.69 17.23
C GLU A 109 -4.30 -12.80 16.24
N ASN A 110 -4.25 -12.46 14.95
CA ASN A 110 -3.92 -13.37 13.85
C ASN A 110 -4.94 -14.49 13.59
N THR A 111 -6.07 -14.53 14.30
CA THR A 111 -7.22 -15.35 13.91
C THR A 111 -7.59 -15.08 12.45
N ILE A 112 -7.71 -16.13 11.64
CA ILE A 112 -8.02 -16.02 10.21
C ILE A 112 -9.46 -15.52 10.03
N LEU A 113 -9.64 -14.54 9.13
CA LEU A 113 -10.93 -13.97 8.79
C LEU A 113 -11.40 -14.49 7.42
N TYR A 114 -12.55 -15.16 7.40
CA TYR A 114 -13.20 -15.59 6.18
C TYR A 114 -14.73 -15.32 6.26
N PRO A 115 -15.28 -14.44 5.40
CA PRO A 115 -14.57 -13.60 4.42
C PRO A 115 -13.63 -12.56 5.07
N PRO A 116 -12.68 -11.97 4.33
CA PRO A 116 -11.86 -10.88 4.86
C PRO A 116 -12.72 -9.65 5.21
N ILE A 117 -12.30 -8.90 6.22
CA ILE A 117 -13.00 -7.70 6.71
C ILE A 117 -12.38 -6.45 6.10
N ILE A 118 -13.20 -5.49 5.67
CA ILE A 118 -12.73 -4.15 5.28
C ILE A 118 -13.01 -3.17 6.43
N GLU A 119 -11.98 -2.46 6.86
CA GLU A 119 -12.05 -1.32 7.77
C GLU A 119 -11.72 -0.04 7.02
N LEU A 120 -12.53 1.01 7.20
CA LEU A 120 -12.31 2.33 6.60
C LEU A 120 -11.70 3.26 7.64
N TYR A 121 -10.64 3.95 7.28
CA TYR A 121 -10.01 4.95 8.14
C TYR A 121 -10.03 6.31 7.46
N TYR A 122 -10.53 7.33 8.14
CA TYR A 122 -10.55 8.69 7.61
C TYR A 122 -9.12 9.21 7.52
N LYS A 123 -8.65 9.60 6.33
CA LYS A 123 -7.28 10.09 6.14
C LYS A 123 -7.15 11.52 6.67
N ASN A 124 -6.87 11.61 7.97
CA ASN A 124 -6.64 12.87 8.67
C ASN A 124 -5.59 12.65 9.77
N GLU A 125 -4.38 13.15 9.53
CA GLU A 125 -3.24 12.94 10.43
C GLU A 125 -3.42 13.65 11.78
N LEU A 126 -4.15 14.78 11.84
CA LEU A 126 -4.47 15.47 13.09
C LEU A 126 -5.36 14.62 14.01
N LEU A 127 -6.29 13.87 13.41
CA LEU A 127 -7.19 12.96 14.12
C LEU A 127 -6.61 11.54 14.28
N LYS A 128 -5.34 11.34 13.90
CA LYS A 128 -4.65 10.04 13.92
C LYS A 128 -5.35 8.96 13.10
N ASN A 129 -5.99 9.36 12.00
CA ASN A 129 -6.71 8.50 11.08
C ASN A 129 -7.74 7.59 11.79
N PRO A 130 -8.88 8.11 12.27
CA PRO A 130 -9.84 7.32 13.04
C PRO A 130 -10.53 6.26 12.18
N LEU A 131 -10.86 5.11 12.79
CA LEU A 131 -11.73 4.10 12.19
C LEU A 131 -13.13 4.67 12.04
N ILE A 132 -13.74 4.46 10.88
CA ILE A 132 -15.07 4.95 10.52
C ILE A 132 -15.88 3.85 9.82
N ASN A 133 -17.20 4.00 9.81
CA ASN A 133 -18.10 3.17 9.02
C ASN A 133 -18.45 3.85 7.70
N ASP A 134 -19.38 3.26 6.95
CA ASP A 134 -19.80 3.75 5.63
C ASP A 134 -20.52 5.08 5.72
N GLU A 135 -21.43 5.24 6.69
CA GLU A 135 -22.19 6.48 6.90
C GLU A 135 -21.27 7.65 7.24
N HIS A 136 -20.26 7.42 8.08
CA HIS A 136 -19.21 8.39 8.35
C HIS A 136 -18.40 8.70 7.08
N ALA A 137 -18.07 7.71 6.25
CA ALA A 137 -17.33 7.94 5.00
C ALA A 137 -18.13 8.81 4.02
N LEU A 138 -19.43 8.56 3.88
CA LEU A 138 -20.35 9.35 3.06
C LEU A 138 -20.52 10.78 3.60
N PHE A 139 -20.45 10.96 4.92
CA PHE A 139 -20.58 12.27 5.56
C PHE A 139 -19.28 13.10 5.56
N LEU A 140 -18.15 12.47 5.87
CA LEU A 140 -16.86 13.15 6.09
C LEU A 140 -16.08 13.39 4.79
N THR A 141 -16.48 12.75 3.70
CA THR A 141 -15.79 12.81 2.40
C THR A 141 -16.76 13.19 1.29
N ASN A 142 -16.27 13.32 0.06
CA ASN A 142 -17.11 13.52 -1.12
C ASN A 142 -17.43 12.20 -1.86
N ILE A 143 -17.27 11.04 -1.20
CA ILE A 143 -17.58 9.74 -1.82
C ILE A 143 -19.09 9.51 -1.91
N THR A 144 -19.55 9.01 -3.05
CA THR A 144 -20.93 8.57 -3.23
C THR A 144 -21.12 7.11 -2.77
N PRO A 145 -22.36 6.66 -2.50
CA PRO A 145 -22.61 5.25 -2.16
C PRO A 145 -22.12 4.27 -3.23
N ILE A 146 -22.28 4.61 -4.52
CA ILE A 146 -21.84 3.79 -5.65
C ILE A 146 -20.31 3.69 -5.67
N GLU A 147 -19.62 4.82 -5.52
CA GLU A 147 -18.15 4.83 -5.47
C GLU A 147 -17.60 4.08 -4.26
N LEU A 148 -18.25 4.18 -3.09
CA LEU A 148 -17.83 3.45 -1.89
C LEU A 148 -17.94 1.93 -2.10
N GLN A 149 -19.02 1.48 -2.74
CA GLN A 149 -19.17 0.08 -3.13
C GLN A 149 -18.07 -0.33 -4.11
N GLU A 150 -17.84 0.45 -5.18
CA GLU A 150 -16.79 0.16 -6.17
C GLU A 150 -15.39 0.09 -5.53
N VAL A 151 -15.08 1.01 -4.62
CA VAL A 151 -13.83 1.02 -3.84
C VAL A 151 -13.64 -0.28 -3.07
N LYS A 152 -14.68 -0.76 -2.38
CA LYS A 152 -14.62 -2.01 -1.61
C LYS A 152 -14.46 -3.22 -2.50
N GLU A 153 -15.18 -3.28 -3.61
CA GLU A 153 -15.08 -4.37 -4.59
C GLU A 153 -13.67 -4.43 -5.21
N LYS A 154 -13.13 -3.29 -5.65
CA LYS A 154 -11.76 -3.18 -6.16
C LYS A 154 -10.73 -3.56 -5.09
N ALA A 155 -10.91 -3.12 -3.85
CA ALA A 155 -10.03 -3.48 -2.74
C ALA A 155 -9.98 -5.00 -2.50
N LEU A 156 -11.12 -5.69 -2.52
CA LEU A 156 -11.17 -7.14 -2.40
C LEU A 156 -10.55 -7.87 -3.59
N ARG A 157 -10.70 -7.32 -4.80
CA ARG A 157 -10.05 -7.88 -6.01
C ARG A 157 -8.53 -7.75 -5.94
N VAL A 158 -8.00 -6.60 -5.53
CA VAL A 158 -6.56 -6.42 -5.25
C VAL A 158 -6.10 -7.41 -4.18
N ASN A 159 -6.84 -7.50 -3.07
CA ASN A 159 -6.52 -8.43 -1.99
C ASN A 159 -6.47 -9.90 -2.46
N LYS A 160 -7.39 -10.32 -3.34
CA LYS A 160 -7.38 -11.66 -3.94
C LYS A 160 -6.11 -11.91 -4.76
N HIS A 161 -5.75 -11.00 -5.65
CA HIS A 161 -4.56 -11.14 -6.48
C HIS A 161 -3.27 -11.18 -5.63
N LEU A 162 -3.16 -10.30 -4.64
CA LEU A 162 -1.99 -10.29 -3.76
C LEU A 162 -1.93 -11.52 -2.84
N ASN A 163 -3.06 -12.03 -2.35
CA ASN A 163 -3.08 -13.29 -1.61
C ASN A 163 -2.58 -14.47 -2.46
N GLN A 164 -2.94 -14.52 -3.75
CA GLN A 164 -2.43 -15.55 -4.66
C GLN A 164 -0.91 -15.42 -4.86
N LEU A 165 -0.41 -14.20 -5.04
CA LEU A 165 1.02 -13.92 -5.16
C LEU A 165 1.78 -14.38 -3.91
N PHE A 166 1.39 -13.90 -2.72
CA PHE A 166 2.09 -14.24 -1.48
C PHE A 166 1.94 -15.72 -1.09
N SER A 167 0.79 -16.33 -1.36
CA SER A 167 0.61 -17.77 -1.10
C SER A 167 1.58 -18.64 -1.89
N SER A 168 1.97 -18.21 -3.10
CA SER A 168 2.98 -18.93 -3.90
C SER A 168 4.39 -18.85 -3.32
N LEU A 169 4.62 -17.94 -2.38
CA LEU A 169 5.85 -17.77 -1.61
C LEU A 169 5.73 -18.34 -0.19
N THR A 170 4.72 -19.16 0.09
CA THR A 170 4.42 -19.68 1.44
C THR A 170 4.21 -18.57 2.49
N ILE A 171 3.65 -17.44 2.07
CA ILE A 171 3.40 -16.27 2.91
C ILE A 171 1.92 -15.93 2.94
N SER A 172 1.44 -15.52 4.11
CA SER A 172 0.07 -15.08 4.32
C SER A 172 0.01 -13.55 4.38
N LEU A 173 -0.83 -12.95 3.54
CA LEU A 173 -1.11 -11.51 3.59
C LEU A 173 -2.13 -11.25 4.70
N ALA A 174 -1.72 -10.87 5.89
CA ALA A 174 -2.63 -10.65 7.01
C ALA A 174 -3.42 -9.35 6.89
N VAL A 175 -2.77 -8.27 6.45
CA VAL A 175 -3.39 -6.95 6.32
C VAL A 175 -2.87 -6.27 5.05
N LEU A 176 -3.75 -5.59 4.32
CA LEU A 176 -3.41 -4.76 3.16
C LEU A 176 -4.07 -3.39 3.32
N LYS A 177 -3.34 -2.31 3.07
CA LYS A 177 -3.84 -0.93 3.11
C LYS A 177 -3.76 -0.34 1.72
N LEU A 178 -4.88 0.18 1.23
CA LEU A 178 -5.01 0.77 -0.10
C LEU A 178 -5.58 2.18 0.00
N GLU A 179 -5.27 2.99 -1.00
CA GLU A 179 -5.91 4.28 -1.22
C GLU A 179 -6.41 4.36 -2.66
N PHE A 180 -7.49 5.12 -2.86
CA PHE A 180 -8.13 5.29 -4.15
C PHE A 180 -8.30 6.77 -4.44
N GLY A 181 -8.34 7.10 -5.74
CA GLY A 181 -8.67 8.43 -6.21
C GLY A 181 -9.55 8.36 -7.45
N ARG A 182 -9.99 9.52 -7.92
CA ARG A 182 -10.79 9.64 -9.15
C ARG A 182 -9.94 10.11 -10.31
N MET A 183 -10.20 9.55 -11.48
CA MET A 183 -9.67 10.05 -12.75
C MET A 183 -10.74 9.88 -13.82
N ASN A 184 -11.14 10.97 -14.46
CA ASN A 184 -12.18 10.98 -15.50
C ASN A 184 -13.49 10.30 -15.05
N GLY A 185 -13.89 10.50 -13.79
CA GLY A 185 -15.10 9.90 -13.22
C GLY A 185 -14.99 8.43 -12.79
N HIS A 186 -13.81 7.81 -12.92
CA HIS A 186 -13.58 6.42 -12.52
C HIS A 186 -12.76 6.32 -11.24
N ILE A 187 -13.03 5.29 -10.43
CA ILE A 187 -12.24 4.95 -9.25
C ILE A 187 -10.94 4.25 -9.67
N ILE A 188 -9.81 4.83 -9.32
CA ILE A 188 -8.47 4.35 -9.69
C ILE A 188 -7.70 3.98 -8.42
N LEU A 189 -7.11 2.78 -8.43
CA LEU A 189 -6.16 2.38 -7.39
C LEU A 189 -4.93 3.31 -7.45
N SER A 190 -4.67 3.99 -6.34
CA SER A 190 -3.69 5.06 -6.26
C SER A 190 -2.71 4.85 -5.10
N ASP A 191 -1.88 5.85 -4.84
CA ASP A 191 -0.84 5.85 -3.81
C ASP A 191 0.31 4.85 -4.06
N GLU A 192 0.49 3.85 -3.21
CA GLU A 192 1.52 2.82 -3.35
C GLU A 192 1.02 1.48 -2.83
N ILE A 193 1.65 0.40 -3.29
CA ILE A 193 1.55 -0.91 -2.63
C ILE A 193 2.98 -1.42 -2.40
N SER A 194 3.44 -1.28 -1.18
CA SER A 194 4.81 -1.54 -0.76
C SER A 194 4.86 -2.28 0.57
N PRO A 195 6.06 -2.66 1.06
CA PRO A 195 6.26 -3.14 2.42
C PRO A 195 5.67 -2.28 3.54
N ASP A 196 5.44 -0.99 3.30
CA ASP A 196 4.81 -0.07 4.26
C ASP A 196 3.27 -0.12 4.24
N THR A 197 2.68 -0.89 3.33
CA THR A 197 1.23 -0.97 3.14
C THR A 197 0.61 -2.32 3.53
N TRP A 198 1.42 -3.31 3.91
CA TRP A 198 0.93 -4.63 4.29
C TRP A 198 1.50 -5.16 5.61
N LYS A 199 0.85 -6.20 6.15
CA LYS A 199 1.39 -7.10 7.17
C LYS A 199 1.46 -8.51 6.57
N LEU A 200 2.63 -9.12 6.63
CA LEU A 200 2.87 -10.48 6.13
C LEU A 200 3.19 -11.41 7.31
N LEU A 201 2.63 -12.62 7.26
CA LEU A 201 2.90 -13.68 8.21
C LEU A 201 3.52 -14.86 7.47
N ASP A 202 4.41 -15.58 8.13
CA ASP A 202 4.89 -16.87 7.67
C ASP A 202 3.72 -17.85 7.72
N LYS A 203 3.48 -18.58 6.63
CA LYS A 203 2.34 -19.49 6.56
C LYS A 203 2.54 -20.76 7.38
N SER A 204 3.79 -21.17 7.62
CA SER A 204 4.14 -22.38 8.36
C SER A 204 4.20 -22.16 9.86
N THR A 205 4.75 -21.02 10.30
CA THR A 205 4.93 -20.72 11.74
C THR A 205 3.92 -19.74 12.30
N GLY A 206 3.25 -18.95 11.45
CA GLY A 206 2.41 -17.83 11.88
C GLY A 206 3.20 -16.62 12.39
N GLU A 207 4.53 -16.65 12.32
CA GLU A 207 5.38 -15.54 12.73
C GLU A 207 5.16 -14.29 11.86
N ILE A 208 5.33 -13.12 12.46
CA ILE A 208 5.28 -11.85 11.73
C ILE A 208 6.57 -11.72 10.92
N LEU A 209 6.45 -11.78 9.59
CA LEU A 209 7.55 -11.55 8.67
C LEU A 209 7.73 -10.06 8.36
N GLN A 210 6.62 -9.34 8.25
CA GLN A 210 6.67 -7.92 7.92
C GLN A 210 5.49 -7.23 8.55
N LYS A 211 5.74 -6.05 9.13
CA LYS A 211 4.68 -5.13 9.54
C LYS A 211 5.00 -3.75 9.00
N ALA A 212 4.03 -3.14 8.33
CA ALA A 212 4.11 -1.77 7.83
C ALA A 212 4.77 -0.82 8.85
N ASN A 213 5.87 -0.16 8.47
CA ASN A 213 6.66 0.76 9.29
C ASN A 213 7.46 0.14 10.46
N GLU A 214 7.61 -1.17 10.55
CA GLU A 214 8.43 -1.85 11.58
C GLU A 214 9.38 -2.86 10.93
N LYS A 215 10.67 -2.82 11.31
CA LYS A 215 11.65 -3.87 10.97
C LYS A 215 11.42 -5.04 11.93
N VAL A 216 10.46 -5.90 11.62
CA VAL A 216 10.27 -7.17 12.35
C VAL A 216 10.29 -8.27 11.30
N TYR A 217 11.49 -8.77 11.01
CA TYR A 217 11.69 -10.04 10.29
C TYR A 217 12.74 -10.82 11.10
N SER A 218 12.48 -12.10 11.39
CA SER A 218 13.36 -13.01 12.15
C SER A 218 14.55 -13.55 11.31
N GLY A 219 15.05 -12.78 10.33
CA GLY A 219 15.90 -13.20 9.21
C GLY A 219 16.21 -12.06 8.20
N ASN A 220 16.78 -12.38 7.02
CA ASN A 220 17.24 -11.36 6.07
C ASN A 220 16.10 -10.79 5.20
N GLN A 221 15.66 -9.58 5.52
CA GLN A 221 14.63 -8.83 4.81
C GLN A 221 14.91 -8.70 3.29
N LEU A 222 16.17 -8.57 2.87
CA LEU A 222 16.55 -8.48 1.45
C LEU A 222 16.25 -9.78 0.69
N GLU A 223 16.52 -10.94 1.31
CA GLU A 223 16.30 -12.25 0.68
C GLU A 223 14.81 -12.51 0.39
N PHE A 224 13.92 -12.10 1.30
CA PHE A 224 12.48 -12.17 1.05
C PHE A 224 12.09 -11.32 -0.16
N TYR A 225 12.64 -10.11 -0.25
CA TYR A 225 12.32 -9.22 -1.37
C TYR A 225 12.89 -9.70 -2.69
N GLU A 226 14.08 -10.28 -2.71
CA GLU A 226 14.63 -10.93 -3.90
C GLU A 226 13.70 -12.06 -4.37
N LYS A 227 13.21 -12.90 -3.45
CA LYS A 227 12.21 -13.95 -3.78
C LYS A 227 10.92 -13.37 -4.33
N LEU A 228 10.40 -12.28 -3.74
CA LEU A 228 9.21 -11.59 -4.22
C LEU A 228 9.41 -11.01 -5.62
N VAL A 229 10.55 -10.35 -5.86
CA VAL A 229 10.89 -9.75 -7.16
C VAL A 229 11.03 -10.83 -8.23
N ASN A 230 11.79 -11.90 -7.96
CA ASN A 230 11.92 -13.03 -8.88
C ASN A 230 10.56 -13.63 -9.22
N ARG A 231 9.69 -13.80 -8.21
CA ARG A 231 8.35 -14.34 -8.42
C ARG A 231 7.45 -13.42 -9.24
N LEU A 232 7.59 -12.10 -9.08
CA LEU A 232 6.88 -11.12 -9.91
C LEU A 232 7.36 -11.14 -11.36
N GLU A 233 8.65 -11.44 -11.60
CA GLU A 233 9.20 -11.59 -12.95
C GLU A 233 8.72 -12.86 -13.66
N GLU A 234 8.58 -13.97 -12.93
CA GLU A 234 8.02 -15.23 -13.47
C GLU A 234 6.53 -15.13 -13.86
N LEU A 235 5.80 -14.16 -13.30
CA LEU A 235 4.36 -13.98 -13.49
C LEU A 235 3.99 -12.95 -14.56
N LYS A 236 4.98 -12.41 -15.28
CA LYS A 236 4.84 -11.59 -16.49
C LYS A 236 4.58 -12.48 -17.70
#